data_AF-A0A453GHC3-F1
#
_entry.id   AF-A0A453GHC3-F1
#
_cell.length_a   1.000
_cell.length_b   1.000
_cell.length_c   1.000
_cell.angle_alpha   90.00
_cell.angle_beta   90.00
_cell.angle_gamma   90.00
#
_symmetry.space_group_name_H-M   'P 1'
#
loop_
_entity.id
_entity.type
_entity.pdbx_description
1 polymer ?
#
loop_
_entity_poly.entity_id
_entity_poly.type
_entity_poly.pdbx_seq_one_letter_code
_entity_poly.pdbx_strand_id
1 'polypeptide(L)' 'PWGELQAGNKENIVPSVQILGIEVQFGVRNTVKKVPGFLRCFPNLETLHVQSRPISEESTGKVSVKFWQEGGPIKC' A
#
# COMPACT_ATOMS: atom_id res chain seq x y z
N PRO A 1 -1.80 -26.16 -28.32
CA PRO A 1 -2.00 -24.75 -27.92
C PRO A 1 -1.59 -24.55 -26.46
N TRP A 2 -0.29 -24.40 -26.25
CA TRP A 2 0.26 -24.10 -24.93
C TRP A 2 0.00 -22.61 -24.68
N GLY A 3 -0.90 -22.32 -23.74
CA GLY A 3 -1.21 -20.96 -23.34
C GLY A 3 0.03 -20.30 -22.75
N GLU A 4 0.35 -19.11 -23.25
CA GLU A 4 1.39 -18.24 -22.75
C GLU A 4 1.29 -18.10 -21.22
N LEU A 5 2.33 -18.53 -20.52
CA LEU A 5 2.57 -18.10 -19.15
C LEU A 5 2.96 -16.63 -19.23
N GLN A 6 1.96 -15.74 -19.22
CA GLN A 6 2.21 -14.33 -18.99
C GLN A 6 2.99 -14.20 -17.70
N ALA A 7 4.11 -13.48 -17.76
CA ALA A 7 4.94 -13.12 -16.62
C ALA A 7 4.15 -12.17 -15.70
N GLY A 8 3.18 -12.73 -14.97
CA GLY A 8 2.55 -12.05 -13.86
C GLY A 8 3.60 -11.88 -12.79
N ASN A 9 3.91 -10.62 -12.46
CA ASN A 9 4.49 -10.28 -11.17
C ASN A 9 3.72 -11.09 -10.11
N LYS A 10 4.39 -11.98 -9.38
CA LYS A 10 3.76 -12.79 -8.32
C LYS A 10 3.43 -11.84 -7.16
N GLU A 11 2.46 -10.98 -7.37
CA GLU A 11 1.83 -10.24 -6.29
C GLU A 11 1.15 -11.31 -5.44
N ASN A 12 1.64 -11.51 -4.21
CA ASN A 12 1.00 -12.40 -3.23
C ASN A 12 -0.30 -11.69 -2.80
N ILE A 13 -1.33 -11.86 -3.62
CA ILE A 13 -2.65 -11.32 -3.37
C ILE A 13 -3.31 -12.17 -2.29
N VAL A 14 -3.88 -11.51 -1.28
CA VAL A 14 -4.57 -12.11 -0.14
C VAL A 14 -6.02 -11.59 -0.13
N PRO A 15 -6.91 -12.20 -0.94
CA PRO A 15 -8.28 -11.70 -1.13
C PRO A 15 -9.19 -11.92 0.09
N SER A 16 -8.76 -12.70 1.09
CA SER A 16 -9.55 -12.96 2.30
C SER A 16 -9.55 -11.80 3.31
N VAL A 17 -8.65 -10.82 3.15
CA VAL A 17 -8.54 -9.69 4.07
C VAL A 17 -9.55 -8.61 3.71
N GLN A 18 -10.49 -8.35 4.62
CA GLN A 18 -11.50 -7.28 4.51
C GLN A 18 -11.23 -6.11 5.46
N ILE A 19 -10.53 -6.35 6.57
CA ILE A 19 -10.17 -5.33 7.56
C ILE A 19 -8.66 -5.39 7.79
N LEU A 20 -7.99 -4.25 7.66
CA LEU A 20 -6.55 -4.14 7.82
C LEU A 20 -6.20 -2.96 8.74
N GLY A 21 -5.37 -3.22 9.73
CA GLY A 21 -4.71 -2.19 10.54
C GLY A 21 -3.26 -2.05 10.10
N ILE A 22 -2.81 -0.84 9.77
CA ILE A 22 -1.41 -0.55 9.50
C ILE A 22 -0.88 0.54 10.41
N GLU A 23 0.36 0.37 10.84
CA GLU A 23 1.12 1.43 11.49
C GLU A 23 2.08 2.04 10.47
N VAL A 24 1.98 3.36 10.26
CA VAL A 24 2.76 4.08 9.26
C VAL A 24 3.43 5.28 9.89
N GLN A 25 4.76 5.37 9.74
CA GLN A 25 5.51 6.57 10.06
C GLN A 25 5.48 7.54 8.88
N PHE A 26 4.51 8.46 8.86
CA PHE A 26 4.32 9.38 7.73
C PHE A 26 5.49 10.33 7.48
N GLY A 27 6.31 10.61 8.48
CA GLY A 27 7.52 11.42 8.34
C GLY A 27 8.72 10.66 7.74
N VAL A 28 8.61 9.34 7.53
CA VAL A 28 9.61 8.52 6.84
C VAL A 28 9.12 8.25 5.41
N ARG A 29 9.65 9.02 4.44
CA ARG A 29 9.31 8.95 3.02
C ARG A 29 9.39 7.54 2.47
N ASN A 30 10.40 6.77 2.89
CA ASN A 30 10.59 5.41 2.39
C ASN A 30 9.54 4.41 2.92
N THR A 31 9.02 4.65 4.12
CA THR A 31 7.91 3.88 4.70
C THR A 31 6.62 4.18 3.95
N VAL A 32 6.32 5.47 3.77
CA VAL A 32 5.13 5.93 3.04
C VAL A 32 5.09 5.37 1.61
N LYS A 33 6.25 5.31 0.93
CA LYS A 33 6.33 4.79 -0.44
C LYS A 33 5.94 3.32 -0.59
N LYS A 34 6.00 2.54 0.48
CA LYS A 34 5.65 1.10 0.43
C LYS A 34 4.17 0.84 0.64
N VAL A 35 3.44 1.79 1.24
CA VAL A 35 2.03 1.62 1.61
C VAL A 35 1.15 1.31 0.38
N PRO A 36 1.22 2.05 -0.75
CA PRO A 36 0.35 1.74 -1.89
C PRO A 36 0.58 0.33 -2.45
N GLY A 37 1.84 -0.09 -2.56
CA GLY A 37 2.18 -1.46 -3.01
C GLY A 37 1.68 -2.54 -2.06
N PHE A 38 1.73 -2.27 -0.75
CA PHE A 38 1.18 -3.18 0.26
C PHE A 38 -0.35 -3.28 0.17
N LEU A 39 -1.05 -2.16 -0.01
CA LEU A 39 -2.52 -2.16 -0.11
C LEU A 39 -3.03 -2.90 -1.35
N ARG A 40 -2.24 -2.95 -2.44
CA ARG A 40 -2.58 -3.73 -3.65
C ARG A 40 -2.68 -5.24 -3.41
N CYS A 41 -2.08 -5.75 -2.33
CA CYS A 41 -2.18 -7.17 -1.97
C CYS A 41 -3.59 -7.56 -1.47
N PHE A 42 -4.46 -6.59 -1.15
CA PHE A 42 -5.76 -6.85 -0.51
C PHE A 42 -6.91 -6.32 -1.38
N PRO A 43 -7.31 -7.04 -2.44
CA PRO A 43 -8.29 -6.55 -3.41
C PRO A 43 -9.71 -6.40 -2.85
N ASN A 44 -10.02 -7.09 -1.74
CA ASN A 44 -11.33 -7.05 -1.06
C ASN A 44 -11.27 -6.26 0.25
N LEU A 45 -10.30 -5.37 0.39
CA LEU A 45 -10.13 -4.56 1.60
C LEU A 45 -11.26 -3.52 1.68
N GLU A 46 -12.15 -3.69 2.66
CA GLU A 46 -13.28 -2.79 2.91
C GLU A 46 -12.93 -1.71 3.95
N THR A 47 -12.16 -2.07 4.99
CA THR A 47 -11.82 -1.17 6.10
C THR A 47 -10.31 -1.09 6.33
N LEU A 48 -9.76 0.12 6.26
CA LEU A 48 -8.36 0.41 6.57
C LEU A 48 -8.25 1.29 7.82
N HIS A 49 -7.69 0.74 8.90
CA HIS A 49 -7.30 1.50 10.08
C HIS A 49 -5.83 1.91 9.96
N VAL A 50 -5.55 3.21 10.14
CA VAL A 50 -4.19 3.74 10.05
C VAL A 50 -3.79 4.37 11.37
N GLN A 51 -2.70 3.89 11.95
CA GLN A 51 -2.08 4.47 13.12
C GLN A 51 -0.76 5.15 12.72
N SER A 52 -0.59 6.41 13.11
CA SER A 52 0.67 7.13 12.93
C SER A 52 1.43 7.19 14.24
N ARG A 53 2.68 6.72 14.25
CA ARG A 53 3.59 7.00 15.37
C ARG A 53 4.39 8.27 15.14
N PRO A 54 4.73 9.01 16.20
CA PRO A 54 5.70 10.10 16.12
C PRO A 54 7.03 9.56 15.57
N ILE A 55 7.70 10.35 14.75
CA ILE A 55 9.10 10.09 14.39
C ILE A 55 10.00 10.77 15.41
N SER A 56 11.08 10.10 15.82
CA SER A 56 12.08 10.66 16.74
C SER A 56 13.12 11.53 16.02
N GLU A 57 13.22 11.40 14.70
CA GLU A 57 14.19 12.09 13.84
C GLU A 57 13.50 13.18 13.01
N GLU A 58 14.30 14.00 12.31
CA GLU A 58 13.76 14.95 11.33
C GLU A 58 13.03 14.22 10.20
N SER A 59 11.93 14.82 9.71
CA SER A 59 11.18 14.24 8.60
C SER A 59 12.08 14.10 7.37
N THR A 60 12.07 12.93 6.74
CA THR A 60 12.87 12.63 5.53
C THR A 60 12.27 13.22 4.24
N GLY A 61 11.48 14.29 4.38
CA GLY A 61 10.78 15.01 3.31
C GLY A 61 9.32 14.60 3.12
N LYS A 62 8.52 15.51 2.54
CA LYS A 62 7.11 15.30 2.21
C LYS A 62 6.95 14.42 0.96
N VAL A 63 5.92 13.58 0.97
CA VAL A 63 5.46 12.85 -0.21
C VAL A 63 4.35 13.65 -0.90
N SER A 64 4.38 13.76 -2.22
CA SER A 64 3.34 14.47 -2.97
C SER A 64 2.03 13.69 -2.96
N VAL A 65 0.89 14.38 -3.04
CA VAL A 65 -0.43 13.73 -3.15
C VAL A 65 -0.54 12.84 -4.40
N LYS A 66 0.14 13.24 -5.49
CA LYS A 66 0.21 12.47 -6.75
C LYS A 66 0.72 11.04 -6.55
N PHE A 67 1.65 10.84 -5.62
CA PHE A 67 2.20 9.52 -5.30
C PHE A 67 1.11 8.54 -4.82
N TRP A 68 0.15 9.02 -4.03
CA TRP A 68 -0.95 8.19 -3.54
C TRP A 68 -2.00 7.91 -4.63
N GLN A 69 -2.13 8.80 -5.60
CA GLN A 69 -3.06 8.64 -6.72
C GLN A 69 -2.56 7.62 -7.77
N GLU A 70 -1.25 7.48 -7.94
CA GLU A 70 -0.63 6.43 -8.78
C GLU A 70 -1.00 5.00 -8.30
N GLY A 71 -1.40 4.86 -7.03
CA GLY A 71 -1.94 3.63 -6.47
C GLY A 71 -3.19 3.13 -7.17
N GLY A 72 -3.92 4.01 -7.87
CA GLY A 72 -5.28 3.79 -8.35
C GLY A 72 -6.30 4.00 -7.23
N PRO A 73 -7.57 4.28 -7.56
CA PRO A 73 -8.63 4.30 -6.56
C PRO A 73 -8.79 2.91 -5.96
N ILE A 74 -8.61 2.80 -4.64
CA ILE A 74 -9.08 1.65 -3.87
C ILE A 74 -10.59 1.80 -3.83
N LYS A 75 -11.31 0.98 -4.60
CA LYS A 75 -12.77 1.02 -4.65
C LYS A 75 -13.31 0.32 -3.40
N CYS A 76 -14.21 1.01 -2.70
CA CYS A 76 -15.05 0.44 -1.65
C CYS A 76 -16.17 -0.40 -2.28
#